data_AF-A0A9E3I2X9-F1
#
_entry.id   AF-A0A9E3I2X9-F1
#
_cell.length_a   1.000
_cell.length_b   1.000
_cell.length_c   1.000
_cell.angle_alpha   90.00
_cell.angle_beta   90.00
_cell.angle_gamma   90.00
#
_symmetry.space_group_name_H-M   'P 1'
#
loop_
_entity.id
_entity.type
_entity.pdbx_description
1 polymer ?
#
loop_
_entity_poly.entity_id
_entity_poly.type
_entity_poly.pdbx_seq_one_letter_code
_entity_poly.pdbx_strand_id
1 'polypeptide(L)'
;MIVADQVLNDLTERYHNAVVAAYQAKDSRAPDRASQRFMELISDMDELLATRKEFLLGRWLGDAKRWARTDQQRRLYEVNARDLITRWGGRITDYSQRQWSGMLTGFYQPRWAKFLDRLQSSLTGGEPFSAAQLRKEF
;
A
#
# COMPACT_ATOMS: atom_id res chain seq x y z
N MET A 1 -11.45 9.88 11.25
CA MET A 1 -10.50 9.53 10.19
C MET A 1 -11.32 9.26 8.93
N ILE A 2 -11.69 10.34 8.25
CA ILE A 2 -12.41 10.35 6.97
C ILE A 2 -11.51 11.03 5.93
N VAL A 3 -10.76 12.05 6.38
CA VAL A 3 -9.81 12.81 5.55
C VAL A 3 -8.65 11.95 5.02
N ALA A 4 -8.06 11.03 5.79
CA ALA A 4 -6.95 10.19 5.29
C ALA A 4 -7.40 9.20 4.19
N ASP A 5 -8.55 8.55 4.38
CA ASP A 5 -9.20 7.73 3.36
C ASP A 5 -9.58 8.55 2.13
N GLN A 6 -10.13 9.74 2.34
CA GLN A 6 -10.48 10.66 1.26
C GLN A 6 -9.23 11.05 0.44
N VAL A 7 -8.14 11.42 1.10
CA VAL A 7 -6.89 11.81 0.44
C VAL A 7 -6.31 10.65 -0.36
N LEU A 8 -6.24 9.43 0.20
CA LEU A 8 -5.78 8.25 -0.53
C LEU A 8 -6.63 7.94 -1.77
N ASN A 9 -7.94 8.05 -1.65
CA ASN A 9 -8.86 7.81 -2.76
C ASN A 9 -8.74 8.90 -3.83
N ASP A 10 -8.73 10.18 -3.44
CA ASP A 10 -8.60 11.32 -4.34
C ASP A 10 -7.27 11.25 -5.12
N LEU A 11 -6.19 10.81 -4.48
CA LEU A 11 -4.91 10.59 -5.13
C LEU A 11 -4.95 9.38 -6.05
N THR A 12 -5.48 8.26 -5.59
CA THR A 12 -5.61 7.05 -6.41
C THR A 12 -6.35 7.37 -7.71
N GLU A 13 -7.41 8.17 -7.64
CA GLU A 13 -8.15 8.64 -8.81
C GLU A 13 -7.31 9.59 -9.68
N ARG A 14 -6.61 10.57 -9.09
CA ARG A 14 -5.72 11.47 -9.83
C ARG A 14 -4.59 10.72 -10.54
N TYR A 15 -3.95 9.77 -9.87
CA TYR A 15 -2.89 8.96 -10.45
C TYR A 15 -3.43 8.03 -11.51
N HIS A 16 -4.54 7.34 -11.25
CA HIS A 16 -5.20 6.52 -12.27
C HIS A 16 -5.47 7.32 -13.54
N ASN A 17 -6.06 8.51 -13.42
CA ASN A 17 -6.36 9.38 -14.54
C ASN A 17 -5.10 9.91 -15.24
N ALA A 18 -4.08 10.33 -14.48
CA ALA A 18 -2.81 10.79 -15.05
C ALA A 18 -2.06 9.66 -15.79
N VAL A 19 -2.11 8.44 -15.25
CA VAL A 19 -1.54 7.24 -15.86
C VAL A 19 -2.25 6.88 -17.16
N VAL A 20 -3.58 6.89 -17.17
CA VAL A 20 -4.38 6.65 -18.38
C VAL A 20 -4.06 7.70 -19.44
N ALA A 21 -3.99 8.97 -19.06
CA ALA A 21 -3.66 10.06 -19.98
C ALA A 21 -2.23 9.97 -20.53
N ALA A 22 -1.23 9.70 -19.69
CA ALA A 22 0.17 9.56 -20.10
C ALA A 22 0.37 8.35 -21.03
N TYR A 23 -0.33 7.24 -20.75
CA TYR A 23 -0.35 6.07 -21.62
C TYR A 23 -0.97 6.36 -22.99
N GLN A 24 -2.09 7.09 -23.03
CA GLN A 24 -2.71 7.51 -24.28
C GLN A 24 -1.83 8.50 -25.06
N ALA A 25 -1.15 9.41 -24.37
CA ALA A 25 -0.29 10.43 -24.97
C ALA A 25 1.12 9.93 -25.34
N LYS A 26 1.51 8.72 -24.90
CA LYS A 26 2.88 8.18 -24.98
C LYS A 26 3.94 9.12 -24.37
N ASP A 27 3.56 9.89 -23.35
CA ASP A 27 4.47 10.81 -22.66
C ASP A 27 5.23 10.07 -21.56
N SER A 28 6.53 9.84 -21.78
CA SER A 28 7.41 9.12 -20.86
C SER A 28 8.01 9.99 -19.75
N ARG A 29 7.81 11.32 -19.76
CA ARG A 29 8.39 12.24 -18.77
C ARG A 29 7.39 12.71 -17.71
N ALA A 30 6.09 12.59 -17.99
CA ALA A 30 5.01 12.96 -17.07
C ALA A 30 4.93 12.15 -15.75
N PRO A 31 5.30 10.84 -15.69
CA PRO A 31 5.06 10.03 -14.49
C PRO A 31 5.96 10.34 -13.28
N ASP A 32 7.19 10.84 -13.45
CA ASP A 32 8.17 10.87 -12.35
C ASP A 32 7.80 11.83 -11.21
N ARG A 33 7.48 13.10 -11.51
CA ARG A 33 7.18 14.09 -10.47
C ARG A 33 5.88 13.78 -9.73
N ALA A 34 4.87 13.31 -10.45
CA ALA A 34 3.60 12.95 -9.87
C ALA A 34 3.77 11.73 -8.95
N SER A 35 4.48 10.70 -9.42
CA SER A 35 4.81 9.50 -8.66
C SER A 35 5.58 9.81 -7.39
N GLN A 36 6.60 10.66 -7.46
CA GLN A 36 7.36 11.07 -6.28
C GLN A 36 6.46 11.75 -5.23
N ARG A 37 5.63 12.71 -5.66
CA ARG A 37 4.68 13.38 -4.77
C ARG A 37 3.67 12.43 -4.13
N PHE A 38 3.29 11.36 -4.84
CA PHE A 38 2.41 10.35 -4.27
C PHE A 38 3.08 9.62 -3.11
N MET A 39 4.32 9.22 -3.34
CA MET A 39 5.09 8.44 -2.38
C MET A 39 5.43 9.26 -1.14
N GLU A 40 5.74 10.55 -1.32
CA GLU A 40 5.87 11.51 -0.22
C GLU A 40 4.57 11.60 0.58
N LEU A 41 3.42 11.74 -0.08
CA LEU A 41 2.12 11.84 0.59
C LEU A 41 1.74 10.56 1.36
N ILE A 42 2.08 9.37 0.85
CA ILE A 42 1.93 8.11 1.62
C ILE A 42 2.74 8.18 2.92
N SER A 43 3.95 8.75 2.87
CA SER A 43 4.82 8.91 4.04
C SER A 43 4.24 9.93 5.02
N ASP A 44 3.79 11.09 4.54
CA ASP A 44 3.16 12.15 5.34
C ASP A 44 1.90 11.63 6.06
N MET A 45 1.09 10.81 5.38
CA MET A 45 -0.08 10.17 6.00
C MET A 45 0.31 9.15 7.06
N ASP A 46 1.37 8.37 6.84
CA ASP A 46 1.87 7.40 7.82
C ASP A 46 2.32 8.10 9.12
N GLU A 47 2.99 9.25 8.98
CA GLU A 47 3.39 10.11 10.10
C GLU A 47 2.17 10.74 10.78
N LEU A 48 1.22 11.29 10.02
CA LEU A 48 0.00 11.86 10.58
C LEU A 48 -0.80 10.83 11.39
N LEU A 49 -0.94 9.61 10.88
CA LEU A 49 -1.64 8.52 11.58
C LEU A 49 -0.88 8.05 12.82
N ALA A 50 0.45 8.23 12.86
CA ALA A 50 1.26 7.90 14.02
C ALA A 50 0.90 8.74 15.27
N THR A 51 0.25 9.90 15.09
CA THR A 51 -0.16 10.79 16.18
C THR A 51 -1.27 10.21 17.06
N ARG A 52 -1.97 9.16 16.60
CA ARG A 52 -3.13 8.58 17.28
C ARG A 52 -2.94 7.09 17.54
N LYS A 53 -3.07 6.68 18.80
CA LYS A 53 -2.82 5.30 19.23
C LYS A 53 -3.75 4.27 18.57
N GLU A 54 -4.94 4.67 18.14
CA GLU A 54 -5.92 3.78 17.48
C GLU A 54 -5.51 3.41 16.05
N PHE A 55 -4.56 4.16 15.47
CA PHE A 55 -4.09 3.95 14.10
C PHE A 55 -2.67 3.39 14.03
N LEU A 56 -2.13 2.87 15.14
CA LEU A 56 -0.79 2.27 15.15
C LEU A 56 -0.87 0.77 14.86
N LEU A 57 -0.21 0.31 13.79
CA LEU A 57 -0.03 -1.13 13.53
C LEU A 57 0.62 -1.84 14.72
N GLY A 58 1.62 -1.18 15.34
CA GLY A 58 2.31 -1.71 16.51
C GLY A 58 1.37 -2.01 17.68
N ARG A 59 0.27 -1.28 17.83
CA ARG A 59 -0.73 -1.57 18.86
C ARG A 59 -1.49 -2.85 18.53
N TRP A 60 -2.02 -2.98 17.32
CA TRP A 60 -2.68 -4.21 16.87
C TRP A 60 -1.80 -5.46 17.04
N LEU A 61 -0.55 -5.39 16.58
CA LEU A 61 0.39 -6.50 16.68
C LEU A 61 0.81 -6.77 18.12
N GLY A 62 1.01 -5.70 18.91
CA GLY A 62 1.27 -5.81 20.34
C GLY A 62 0.14 -6.52 21.07
N ASP A 63 -1.11 -6.16 20.76
CA ASP A 63 -2.31 -6.75 21.33
C ASP A 63 -2.38 -8.23 21.00
N ALA A 64 -2.21 -8.63 19.74
CA ALA A 64 -2.17 -10.04 19.32
C ALA A 64 -1.08 -10.84 20.07
N LYS A 65 0.14 -10.29 20.18
CA LYS A 65 1.25 -10.93 20.87
C LYS A 65 1.00 -11.15 22.36
N ARG A 66 0.19 -10.30 23.02
CA ARG A 66 -0.09 -10.41 24.46
C ARG A 66 -0.96 -11.61 24.83
N TRP A 67 -1.68 -12.19 23.88
CA TRP A 67 -2.44 -13.43 24.11
C TRP A 67 -1.57 -14.69 24.14
N ALA A 68 -0.32 -14.60 23.69
CA ALA A 68 0.58 -15.74 23.61
C ALA A 68 1.17 -16.12 24.97
N ARG A 69 1.29 -17.43 25.24
CA ARG A 69 1.96 -17.98 26.43
C ARG A 69 3.39 -18.45 26.17
N THR A 70 3.77 -18.59 24.90
CA THR A 70 5.11 -19.00 24.46
C THR A 70 5.60 -18.13 23.32
N ASP A 71 6.92 -18.09 23.09
CA ASP A 71 7.48 -17.33 21.97
C ASP A 71 7.07 -17.87 20.60
N GLN A 72 6.84 -19.18 20.50
CA GLN A 72 6.27 -19.78 19.29
C GLN A 72 4.86 -19.26 19.02
N GLN A 73 4.00 -19.22 20.04
CA GLN A 73 2.66 -18.63 19.91
C GLN A 73 2.72 -17.14 19.61
N ARG A 74 3.68 -16.40 20.20
CA ARG A 74 3.86 -14.97 19.96
C ARG A 74 4.14 -14.69 18.48
N ARG A 75 5.05 -15.47 17.88
CA ARG A 75 5.35 -15.38 16.44
C ARG A 75 4.14 -15.77 15.59
N LEU A 76 3.44 -16.85 15.93
CA LEU A 76 2.25 -17.29 15.20
C LEU A 76 1.13 -16.24 15.24
N TYR A 77 0.88 -15.63 16.40
CA TYR A 77 -0.17 -14.63 16.56
C TYR A 77 0.14 -13.33 15.82
N GLU A 78 1.41 -12.92 15.77
CA GLU A 78 1.81 -11.80 14.92
C GLU A 78 1.56 -12.12 13.44
N VAL A 79 1.94 -13.31 12.96
CA VAL A 79 1.70 -13.73 11.57
C VAL A 79 0.20 -13.70 11.26
N ASN A 80 -0.63 -14.30 12.11
CA ASN A 80 -2.08 -14.32 11.92
C ASN A 80 -2.68 -12.90 11.93
N ALA A 81 -2.21 -12.03 12.82
CA ALA A 81 -2.67 -10.65 12.93
C ALA A 81 -2.32 -9.83 11.68
N ARG A 82 -1.13 -10.03 11.09
CA ARG A 82 -0.75 -9.42 9.81
C ARG A 82 -1.54 -10.00 8.65
N ASP A 83 -1.74 -11.31 8.65
CA ASP A 83 -2.46 -11.99 7.57
C ASP A 83 -3.91 -11.53 7.47
N LEU A 84 -4.59 -11.38 8.62
CA LEU A 84 -5.99 -10.95 8.68
C LEU A 84 -6.24 -9.59 8.02
N ILE A 85 -5.30 -8.65 8.16
CA ILE A 85 -5.43 -7.28 7.63
C ILE A 85 -4.80 -7.11 6.24
N THR A 86 -4.27 -8.19 5.66
CA THR A 86 -3.63 -8.16 4.33
C THR A 86 -4.21 -9.22 3.39
N ARG A 87 -3.86 -10.50 3.55
CA ARG A 87 -4.19 -11.57 2.59
C ARG A 87 -5.42 -12.40 2.97
N TRP A 88 -5.86 -12.30 4.22
CA TRP A 88 -7.01 -13.02 4.76
C TRP A 88 -6.96 -14.52 4.42
N GLY A 89 -5.89 -15.20 4.85
CA GLY A 89 -5.65 -16.61 4.58
C GLY A 89 -5.22 -16.92 3.13
N GLY A 90 -4.81 -15.91 2.35
CA GLY A 90 -4.48 -16.05 0.93
C GLY A 90 -5.70 -16.23 0.01
N ARG A 91 -6.91 -15.95 0.53
CA ARG A 91 -8.17 -16.17 -0.21
C ARG A 91 -8.78 -14.87 -0.71
N ILE A 92 -8.70 -13.81 0.08
CA ILE A 92 -9.31 -12.50 -0.22
C ILE A 92 -8.33 -11.40 0.17
N THR A 93 -7.59 -10.91 -0.82
CA THR A 93 -6.59 -9.85 -0.63
C THR A 93 -7.27 -8.51 -0.31
N ASP A 94 -6.68 -7.79 0.64
CA ASP A 94 -7.05 -6.44 1.11
C ASP A 94 -8.48 -6.31 1.67
N TYR A 95 -9.17 -7.41 2.00
CA TYR A 95 -10.56 -7.36 2.50
C TYR A 95 -10.70 -6.58 3.83
N SER A 96 -9.80 -6.85 4.78
CA SER A 96 -9.78 -6.15 6.08
C SER A 96 -8.64 -5.12 6.14
N GLN A 97 -8.35 -4.48 5.00
CA GLN A 97 -7.32 -3.45 4.93
C GLN A 97 -7.55 -2.33 5.95
N ARG A 98 -6.45 -1.77 6.47
CA ARG A 98 -6.47 -0.72 7.48
C ARG A 98 -5.52 0.40 7.08
N GLN A 99 -5.97 1.63 7.28
CA GLN A 99 -5.10 2.80 7.25
C GLN A 99 -4.42 2.98 8.61
N TRP A 100 -3.41 2.16 8.87
CA TRP A 100 -2.62 2.24 10.08
C TRP A 100 -1.19 2.68 9.78
N SER A 101 -0.66 3.53 10.65
CA SER A 101 0.75 3.88 10.67
C SER A 101 1.61 2.62 10.80
N GLY A 102 2.65 2.54 9.97
CA GLY A 102 3.49 1.38 9.73
C GLY A 102 2.97 0.43 8.64
N MET A 103 1.67 0.47 8.28
CA MET A 103 1.18 -0.26 7.11
C MET A 103 1.29 0.56 5.83
N LEU A 104 1.09 1.88 5.89
CA LEU A 104 1.17 2.73 4.70
C LEU A 104 2.57 2.65 4.09
N THR A 105 3.60 2.93 4.87
CA THR A 105 4.99 2.86 4.43
C THR A 105 5.51 1.41 4.31
N GLY A 106 5.10 0.52 5.21
CA GLY A 106 5.61 -0.85 5.28
C GLY A 106 4.95 -1.87 4.36
N PHE A 107 3.74 -1.61 3.85
CA PHE A 107 2.98 -2.57 3.04
C PHE A 107 2.40 -1.94 1.77
N TYR A 108 1.76 -0.78 1.84
CA TYR A 108 1.10 -0.18 0.66
C TYR A 108 2.07 0.58 -0.24
N GLN A 109 2.99 1.36 0.32
CA GLN A 109 3.96 2.17 -0.42
C GLN A 109 4.84 1.33 -1.36
N PRO A 110 5.41 0.17 -0.96
CA PRO A 110 6.22 -0.65 -1.87
C PRO A 110 5.39 -1.23 -3.03
N ARG A 111 4.10 -1.51 -2.80
CA ARG A 111 3.18 -2.01 -3.85
C ARG A 111 2.91 -0.93 -4.89
N TRP A 112 2.72 0.31 -4.43
CA TRP A 112 2.57 1.47 -5.30
C TRP A 112 3.84 1.79 -6.09
N ALA A 113 5.01 1.75 -5.46
CA ALA A 113 6.29 1.90 -6.17
C ALA A 113 6.41 0.90 -7.32
N LYS A 114 6.15 -0.39 -7.04
CA LYS A 114 6.23 -1.45 -8.05
C LYS A 114 5.24 -1.26 -9.20
N PHE A 115 4.03 -0.78 -8.90
CA PHE A 115 3.04 -0.44 -9.93
C PHE A 115 3.55 0.70 -10.83
N LEU A 116 4.07 1.78 -10.23
CA LEU A 116 4.56 2.95 -10.96
C LEU A 116 5.81 2.62 -11.80
N ASP A 117 6.74 1.81 -11.28
CA ASP A 117 7.94 1.36 -12.00
C ASP A 117 7.58 0.51 -13.23
N ARG A 118 6.61 -0.41 -13.08
CA ARG A 118 6.10 -1.25 -14.19
C ARG A 118 5.44 -0.41 -15.26
N LEU A 119 4.66 0.58 -14.83
CA LEU A 119 4.00 1.48 -15.75
C LEU A 119 5.02 2.32 -16.53
N GLN A 120 5.98 2.93 -15.85
CA GLN A 120 7.05 3.70 -16.48
C GLN A 120 7.82 2.85 -17.49
N SER A 121 8.16 1.61 -17.11
CA SER A 121 8.84 0.65 -17.98
C SER A 121 8.03 0.34 -19.25
N SER A 122 6.72 0.16 -19.13
CA SER A 122 5.83 -0.06 -20.27
C SER A 122 5.74 1.16 -21.20
N LEU A 123 5.84 2.38 -20.67
CA LEU A 123 5.82 3.62 -21.46
C LEU A 123 7.12 3.85 -22.24
N THR A 124 8.27 3.49 -21.67
CA THR A 124 9.59 3.70 -22.30
C THR A 124 9.98 2.61 -23.31
N GLY A 125 9.05 1.73 -23.69
CA GLY A 125 9.27 0.68 -24.70
C GLY A 125 9.64 -0.69 -24.13
N GLY A 126 9.41 -0.94 -22.84
CA GLY A 126 9.45 -2.27 -22.26
C GLY A 126 8.20 -3.11 -22.56
N GLU A 127 8.06 -4.23 -21.86
CA GLU A 127 6.89 -5.11 -21.92
C GLU A 127 5.57 -4.36 -21.62
N PRO A 128 4.44 -4.70 -22.27
CA PRO A 128 3.15 -4.11 -21.98
C PRO A 128 2.75 -4.29 -20.50
N PHE A 129 2.18 -3.25 -19.90
CA PHE A 129 1.69 -3.32 -18.53
C PHE A 129 0.66 -4.46 -18.36
N SER A 130 0.88 -5.33 -17.38
CA SER A 130 -0.02 -6.43 -17.04
C SER A 130 -0.42 -6.39 -15.57
N ALA A 131 -1.66 -5.98 -15.31
CA ALA A 131 -2.24 -6.00 -13.96
C ALA A 131 -2.30 -7.43 -13.39
N ALA A 132 -2.52 -8.43 -14.24
CA ALA A 132 -2.59 -9.83 -13.83
C ALA A 132 -1.23 -10.37 -13.35
N GLN A 133 -0.13 -9.96 -14.00
CA GLN A 133 1.22 -10.33 -13.55
C GLN A 133 1.56 -9.61 -12.24
N LEU A 134 1.31 -8.31 -12.15
CA LEU A 134 1.57 -7.53 -10.94
C LEU A 134 0.80 -8.09 -9.73
N ARG A 135 -0.45 -8.53 -9.92
CA ARG A 135 -1.27 -9.10 -8.83
C ARG A 135 -0.72 -10.42 -8.29
N LYS A 136 0.05 -11.19 -9.08
CA LYS A 136 0.67 -12.45 -8.60
C LYS A 136 1.87 -12.23 -7.68
N GLU A 137 2.38 -11.01 -7.61
CA GLU A 137 3.56 -10.66 -6.84
C GLU A 137 3.24 -10.21 -5.41
N PHE A 138 1.95 -10.23 -5.03
CA PHE A 138 1.43 -9.81 -3.73
C PHE A 138 0.49 -10.86 -3.12
#